data_AF-A0A398BEV1-F1
#
_entry.id   AF-A0A398BEV1-F1
#
_cell.length_a   1.000
_cell.length_b   1.000
_cell.length_c   1.000
_cell.angle_alpha   90.00
_cell.angle_beta   90.00
_cell.angle_gamma   90.00
#
_symmetry.space_group_name_H-M   'P 1'
#
loop_
_entity.id
_entity.type
_entity.pdbx_description
1 polymer ?
#
loop_
_entity_poly.entity_id
_entity_poly.type
_entity_poly.pdbx_seq_one_letter_code
_entity_poly.pdbx_strand_id
1 'polypeptide(L)' 'MNLLRKGNKEPIKELNRSLVIDMVRLQGNLSRTEIAKKTELGLSTITNIIDELIKDNLVSEIGTGDSHGSGSQCY' A
#
# COMPACT_ATOMS: atom_id res chain seq x y z
N MET A 1 -8.91 5.33 -32.24
CA MET A 1 -10.18 5.62 -31.51
C MET A 1 -9.80 5.88 -30.07
N ASN A 2 -9.62 7.17 -29.74
CA ASN A 2 -9.05 7.65 -28.49
C ASN A 2 -10.15 7.73 -27.43
N LEU A 3 -10.31 6.68 -26.62
CA LEU A 3 -11.21 6.70 -25.47
C LEU A 3 -10.47 7.36 -24.29
N LEU A 4 -10.41 8.68 -24.35
CA LEU A 4 -10.17 9.55 -23.19
C LEU A 4 -11.35 9.38 -22.23
N ARG A 5 -11.40 8.23 -21.56
CA ARG A 5 -12.45 7.90 -20.60
C ARG A 5 -12.15 8.72 -19.35
N LYS A 6 -12.71 9.94 -19.36
CA LYS A 6 -13.39 10.62 -18.26
C LYS A 6 -12.79 10.32 -16.90
N GLY A 7 -12.24 11.34 -16.22
CA GLY A 7 -11.61 11.29 -14.90
C GLY A 7 -12.35 10.46 -13.85
N ASN A 8 -12.24 9.15 -13.98
CA ASN A 8 -12.70 8.17 -13.05
C ASN A 8 -11.58 8.12 -12.02
N LYS A 9 -11.92 8.37 -10.76
CA LYS A 9 -10.97 8.19 -9.65
C LYS A 9 -10.76 6.71 -9.32
N GLU A 10 -11.52 5.83 -9.99
CA GLU A 10 -11.48 4.37 -9.91
C GLU A 10 -10.17 3.75 -10.45
N PRO A 11 -9.66 4.08 -11.66
CA PRO A 11 -8.38 3.55 -12.15
C PRO A 11 -7.18 3.89 -11.27
N ILE A 12 -7.22 4.96 -10.47
CA ILE A 12 -6.09 5.36 -9.64
C ILE A 12 -5.87 4.34 -8.52
N LYS A 13 -6.94 3.83 -7.92
CA LYS A 13 -6.84 2.84 -6.83
C LYS A 13 -6.31 1.50 -7.33
N GLU A 14 -6.74 1.08 -8.52
CA GLU A 14 -6.28 -0.14 -9.16
C GLU A 14 -4.83 -0.03 -9.63
N LEU A 15 -4.44 1.12 -10.22
CA LEU A 15 -3.05 1.42 -10.54
C LEU A 15 -2.15 1.40 -9.31
N ASN A 16 -2.58 2.04 -8.23
CA ASN A 16 -1.85 2.06 -6.96
C ASN A 16 -1.68 0.66 -6.39
N ARG A 17 -2.72 -0.18 -6.45
CA ARG A 17 -2.64 -1.59 -6.04
C ARG A 17 -1.61 -2.33 -6.87
N SER A 18 -1.65 -2.18 -8.20
CA SER A 18 -0.71 -2.83 -9.11
C SER A 18 0.74 -2.41 -8.83
N LEU A 19 0.98 -1.11 -8.61
CA LEU A 19 2.30 -0.57 -8.24
C LEU A 19 2.83 -1.16 -6.93
N VAL A 20 1.98 -1.27 -5.91
CA VAL A 20 2.37 -1.85 -4.62
C VAL A 20 2.70 -3.33 -4.77
N ILE A 21 1.90 -4.10 -5.51
CA ILE A 21 2.16 -5.51 -5.78
C ILE A 21 3.50 -5.68 -6.51
N ASP A 22 3.73 -4.89 -7.56
CA ASP A 22 4.97 -4.94 -8.34
C ASP A 22 6.20 -4.58 -7.49
N MET A 23 6.09 -3.53 -6.66
CA MET A 23 7.10 -3.16 -5.67
C MET A 23 7.43 -4.31 -4.72
N VAL A 24 6.41 -4.94 -4.12
CA VAL A 24 6.62 -6.07 -3.21
C VAL A 24 7.21 -7.27 -3.94
N ARG A 25 6.84 -7.51 -5.20
CA ARG A 25 7.43 -8.58 -6.03
C ARG A 25 8.90 -8.33 -6.39
N LEU A 26 9.25 -7.09 -6.75
CA LEU A 26 10.61 -6.72 -7.20
C LEU A 26 11.57 -6.47 -6.03
N GLN A 27 11.10 -5.89 -4.94
CA GLN A 27 11.92 -5.50 -3.79
C GLN A 27 11.81 -6.51 -2.64
N GLY A 28 10.79 -7.36 -2.62
CA GLY A 28 10.54 -8.32 -1.55
C GLY A 28 10.07 -7.63 -0.26
N ASN A 29 10.94 -7.60 0.75
CA ASN A 29 10.62 -7.12 2.09
C ASN A 29 10.82 -5.61 2.22
N LEU A 30 9.75 -4.85 2.01
CA LEU A 30 9.73 -3.41 2.26
C LEU A 30 8.89 -3.07 3.50
N SER A 31 9.35 -2.08 4.28
CA SER A 31 8.54 -1.48 5.34
C SER A 31 7.41 -0.63 4.74
N ARG A 32 6.24 -0.60 5.39
CA ARG A 32 5.07 0.18 4.93
C ARG A 32 5.41 1.64 4.62
N THR A 33 6.31 2.25 5.41
CA THR A 33 6.82 3.61 5.22
C THR A 33 7.68 3.77 3.96
N GLU A 34 8.48 2.76 3.62
CA GLU A 34 9.31 2.77 2.41
C GLU A 34 8.46 2.59 1.16
N ILE A 35 7.42 1.75 1.22
CA ILE A 35 6.43 1.62 0.14
C ILE A 35 5.73 2.97 -0.05
N ALA A 36 5.30 3.64 1.02
CA ALA A 36 4.67 4.97 0.94
C ALA A 36 5.58 6.02 0.29
N LYS A 37 6.86 6.06 0.66
CA LYS A 37 7.84 6.97 0.02
C LYS A 37 8.07 6.66 -1.45
N LYS A 38 8.22 5.37 -1.80
CA LYS A 38 8.53 4.94 -3.17
C LYS A 38 7.34 5.07 -4.12
N THR A 39 6.11 4.90 -3.62
CA THR A 39 4.88 5.04 -4.39
C THR A 39 4.29 6.45 -4.35
N GLU A 40 4.86 7.33 -3.53
CA GLU A 40 4.32 8.66 -3.20
C GLU A 40 2.87 8.63 -2.69
N LEU A 41 2.42 7.48 -2.17
CA LEU A 41 1.08 7.29 -1.64
C LEU A 41 1.04 7.59 -0.15
N GLY A 42 -0.07 8.18 0.29
CA GLY A 42 -0.31 8.39 1.72
C GLY A 42 -0.30 7.07 2.49
N LEU A 43 0.31 7.08 3.68
CA LEU A 43 0.45 5.90 4.54
C LEU A 43 -0.89 5.20 4.81
N SER A 44 -1.97 5.97 4.99
CA SER A 44 -3.33 5.47 5.17
C SER A 44 -3.85 4.66 3.97
N THR A 45 -3.46 5.06 2.75
CA THR A 45 -3.83 4.36 1.51
C THR A 45 -3.02 3.08 1.38
N ILE A 46 -1.73 3.13 1.67
CA ILE A 46 -0.84 1.95 1.68
C ILE A 46 -1.33 0.92 2.70
N THR A 47 -1.65 1.32 3.92
CA THR A 47 -2.18 0.40 4.95
C THR A 47 -3.44 -0.29 4.47
N ASN A 48 -4.39 0.44 3.88
CA ASN A 48 -5.60 -0.18 3.31
C ASN A 48 -5.27 -1.15 2.16
N ILE A 49 -4.38 -0.77 1.23
CA ILE A 49 -4.00 -1.64 0.11
C ILE A 49 -3.31 -2.91 0.62
N ILE A 50 -2.36 -2.79 1.56
CA ILE A 50 -1.64 -3.92 2.14
C ILE A 50 -2.61 -4.84 2.90
N ASP A 51 -3.54 -4.31 3.69
CA ASP A 51 -4.55 -5.10 4.41
C ASP A 51 -5.41 -5.92 3.45
N GLU A 52 -5.87 -5.30 2.36
CA GLU A 52 -6.64 -5.98 1.32
C GLU A 52 -5.82 -7.05 0.59
N LEU A 53 -4.53 -6.78 0.34
CA LEU A 53 -3.61 -7.76 -0.26
C LEU A 53 -3.30 -8.94 0.67
N ILE A 54 -3.24 -8.71 1.99
CA ILE A 54 -3.09 -9.76 3.00
C ILE A 54 -4.35 -10.61 3.06
N LYS A 55 -5.54 -9.99 3.07
CA LYS A 55 -6.82 -10.71 2.99
C LYS A 55 -6.91 -11.58 1.73
N ASP A 56 -6.44 -11.06 0.60
CA ASP A 56 -6.39 -11.78 -0.68
C ASP A 56 -5.27 -12.84 -0.73
N ASN A 57 -4.51 -13.02 0.36
CA ASN A 57 -3.36 -13.94 0.46
C ASN A 57 -2.27 -13.69 -0.60
N LEU A 58 -2.21 -12.48 -1.17
CA LEU A 58 -1.20 -12.09 -2.15
C LEU A 58 0.10 -11.62 -1.50
N VAL A 59 0.00 -11.07 -0.29
CA VAL A 59 1.13 -10.51 0.46
C VAL A 59 1.02 -10.97 1.90
N SER A 60 2.16 -11.19 2.57
CA SER A 60 2.19 -11.52 3.99
C SER A 60 3.08 -10.54 4.73
N GLU A 61 2.58 -10.06 5.86
CA GLU A 61 3.37 -9.31 6.82
C GLU A 61 4.38 -10.26 7.48
N ILE A 62 5.66 -10.06 7.20
CA ILE A 62 6.72 -10.60 8.04
C ILE A 62 6.85 -9.67 9.25
N GLY A 63 6.37 -10.14 10.40
CA GLY A 63 6.10 -9.32 11.59
C GLY A 63 7.16 -8.26 11.91
N THR A 64 6.69 -7.04 12.15
CA THR A 64 7.40 -6.13 13.06
C THR A 64 7.12 -6.68 14.45
N GLY A 65 8.03 -7.50 14.97
CA GLY A 65 7.99 -7.87 16.38
C GLY A 65 7.87 -6.59 17.21
N ASP A 66 6.90 -6.57 18.12
CA ASP A 66 6.65 -5.58 19.16
C ASP A 66 7.82 -4.63 19.42
N SER A 67 7.82 -3.50 18.72
CA SER A 67 8.81 -2.45 18.94
C SER A 67 8.08 -1.15 19.20
N HIS A 68 7.59 -1.02 20.44
CA HIS A 68 7.64 0.21 21.24
C HIS A 68 7.54 1.53 20.45
N GLY A 69 6.32 1.89 20.07
CA GLY A 69 5.99 3.21 19.54
C GLY A 69 5.00 3.92 20.47
N SER A 70 5.45 4.32 21.66
CA SER A 70 4.72 5.25 22.51
C SER A 70 4.42 6.53 21.73
N GLY A 71 3.14 6.84 21.48
CA GLY A 71 2.79 8.15 20.93
C GLY A 71 1.45 8.21 20.25
N SER A 72 0.37 8.08 21.03
CA SER A 72 -0.85 8.92 20.98
C SER A 72 -2.04 8.16 21.59
N GLN A 73 -2.01 8.04 22.91
CA GLN A 73 -3.24 8.08 23.69
C GLN A 73 -3.61 9.55 23.83
N CYS A 74 -4.83 9.91 23.41
CA CYS A 74 -5.83 10.71 24.15
C CYS A 74 -6.96 11.15 23.19
N TYR A 75 -8.20 10.89 23.63
CA TYR A 75 -9.41 11.61 23.22
C TYR A 75 -9.48 12.93 23.99
#